data_AF-A0A673HSA1-F1
#
_entry.id   AF-A0A673HSA1-F1
#
_cell.length_a   1.000
_cell.length_b   1.000
_cell.length_c   1.000
_cell.angle_alpha   90.00
_cell.angle_beta   90.00
_cell.angle_gamma   90.00
#
_symmetry.space_group_name_H-M   'P 1'
#
loop_
_entity.id
_entity.type
_entity.pdbx_description
1 polymer ?
#
loop_
_entity_poly.entity_id
_entity_poly.type
_entity_poly.pdbx_seq_one_letter_code
_entity_poly.pdbx_strand_id
1 'polypeptide(L)'
;MKTSVLLTWEIPENYNPAQPFTILYDNGQSVEVDGKLTQKLITNLQPETQYSFLLTNRGNSAGGLQHRVSTMTAPDILRTKPYLIGKTSSDGMVTVELPAVQTAEKVK
;
A
#
# COMPACT_ATOMS: atom_id res chain seq x y z
N MET A 1 -6.31 -2.20 11.28
CA MET A 1 -4.84 -2.35 11.10
C MET A 1 -4.28 -1.14 10.34
N LYS A 2 -2.96 -0.99 10.24
CA LYS A 2 -2.32 -0.02 9.34
C LYS A 2 -1.80 -0.77 8.12
N THR A 3 -2.04 -0.23 6.93
CA THR A 3 -1.53 -0.81 5.68
C THR A 3 -0.34 -0.02 5.16
N SER A 4 0.33 -0.59 4.15
CA SER A 4 1.50 0.00 3.51
C SER A 4 1.51 -0.32 2.02
N VAL A 5 2.15 0.56 1.26
CA VAL A 5 2.44 0.36 -0.17
C VAL A 5 3.94 0.51 -0.37
N LEU A 6 4.57 -0.47 -1.00
CA LEU A 6 5.94 -0.37 -1.49
C LEU A 6 5.89 0.13 -2.93
N LEU A 7 6.47 1.31 -3.16
CA LEU A 7 6.67 1.86 -4.50
C LEU A 7 8.09 1.54 -4.96
N THR A 8 8.23 1.13 -6.21
CA THR A 8 9.50 0.90 -6.90
C THR A 8 9.48 1.57 -8.25
N TRP A 9 10.60 2.17 -8.67
CA TRP A 9 10.72 2.88 -9.94
C TRP A 9 12.14 2.77 -10.50
N GLU A 10 12.28 3.09 -11.78
CA GLU A 10 13.57 3.19 -12.46
C GLU A 10 14.01 4.65 -12.58
N ILE A 11 15.32 4.89 -12.56
CA ILE A 11 15.90 6.23 -12.72
C ILE A 11 16.32 6.42 -14.19
N PRO A 12 15.82 7.45 -14.89
CA PRO A 12 16.26 7.77 -16.25
C PRO A 12 17.76 8.07 -16.31
N GLU A 13 18.45 7.67 -17.38
CA GLU A 13 19.91 7.88 -17.54
C GLU A 13 20.32 9.36 -17.45
N ASN A 14 19.45 10.27 -17.86
CA ASN A 14 19.68 11.72 -17.87
C ASN A 14 19.31 12.40 -16.53
N TYR A 15 18.94 11.65 -15.50
CA TYR A 15 18.59 12.18 -14.20
C TYR A 15 19.84 12.61 -13.42
N ASN A 16 19.75 13.74 -12.71
CA ASN A 16 20.77 14.15 -11.75
C ASN A 16 20.46 13.55 -10.37
N PRO A 17 21.25 12.59 -9.86
CA PRO A 17 20.99 11.94 -8.57
C PRO A 17 21.11 12.87 -7.35
N ALA A 18 21.62 14.10 -7.53
CA ALA A 18 21.65 15.11 -6.48
C ALA A 18 20.30 15.82 -6.31
N GLN A 19 19.38 15.72 -7.28
CA GLN A 19 18.00 16.19 -7.10
C GLN A 19 17.24 15.11 -6.31
N PRO A 20 16.33 15.47 -5.39
CA PRO A 20 15.44 14.49 -4.77
C PRO A 20 14.22 14.18 -5.65
N PHE A 21 13.50 13.12 -5.30
CA PHE A 21 12.13 12.89 -5.73
C PHE A 21 11.14 13.35 -4.67
N THR A 22 9.92 13.66 -5.09
CA THR A 22 8.76 13.89 -4.23
C THR A 22 7.67 12.93 -4.65
N ILE A 23 7.10 12.21 -3.68
CA ILE A 23 5.91 11.38 -3.87
C ILE A 23 4.73 12.16 -3.29
N LEU A 24 3.78 12.52 -4.14
CA LEU A 24 2.53 13.17 -3.77
C LEU A 24 1.40 12.14 -3.75
N TYR A 25 0.60 12.12 -2.70
CA TYR A 25 -0.53 11.21 -2.57
C TYR A 25 -1.60 11.77 -1.64
N ASP A 26 -2.80 11.17 -1.71
CA ASP A 26 -3.96 11.62 -0.95
C ASP A 26 -4.30 13.11 -1.21
N ASN A 27 -5.11 13.74 -0.36
CA ASN A 27 -5.44 15.16 -0.39
C ASN A 27 -4.26 16.07 0.04
N GLY A 28 -3.09 15.92 -0.59
CA GLY A 28 -1.95 16.83 -0.45
C GLY A 28 -0.80 16.34 0.45
N GLN A 29 -0.75 15.05 0.78
CA GLN A 29 0.41 14.50 1.48
C GLN A 29 1.61 14.39 0.52
N SER A 30 2.80 14.58 1.07
CA SER A 30 4.04 14.47 0.31
C SER A 30 5.15 13.83 1.12
N VAL A 31 6.02 13.10 0.43
CA VAL A 31 7.23 12.53 1.01
C VAL A 31 8.40 12.76 0.07
N GLU A 32 9.46 13.36 0.59
CA GLU A 32 10.71 13.49 -0.14
C GLU A 32 11.53 12.19 -0.05
N VAL A 33 12.20 11.87 -1.16
CA VAL A 33 13.04 10.68 -1.31
C VAL A 33 14.34 11.11 -1.96
N ASP A 34 15.47 10.62 -1.43
CA ASP A 34 16.78 10.84 -2.03
C ASP A 34 16.80 10.35 -3.49
N GLY A 35 17.38 11.14 -4.39
CA GLY A 35 17.36 10.88 -5.84
C GLY A 35 18.05 9.60 -6.27
N LYS A 36 18.90 9.01 -5.42
CA LYS A 36 19.59 7.75 -5.71
C LYS A 36 18.73 6.52 -5.40
N LEU A 37 17.62 6.71 -4.67
CA LEU A 37 16.74 5.61 -4.29
C LEU A 37 15.74 5.32 -5.41
N THR A 38 15.44 4.04 -5.56
CA THR A 38 14.49 3.48 -6.54
C THR A 38 13.27 2.87 -5.88
N GLN A 39 13.13 3.05 -4.56
CA GLN A 39 12.01 2.49 -3.81
C GLN A 39 11.67 3.32 -2.57
N LYS A 40 10.40 3.26 -2.17
CA LYS A 40 9.91 3.85 -0.91
C LYS A 40 8.73 3.06 -0.36
N LEU A 41 8.81 2.71 0.92
CA LEU A 41 7.68 2.20 1.67
C LEU A 41 6.86 3.36 2.24
N ILE A 42 5.60 3.46 1.84
CA ILE A 42 4.61 4.37 2.43
C ILE A 42 3.79 3.57 3.45
N THR A 43 3.80 4.00 4.70
CA THR A 43 3.16 3.30 5.83
C THR A 43 2.02 4.13 6.43
N ASN A 44 1.25 3.53 7.34
CA ASN A 44 0.12 4.18 8.03
C ASN A 44 -1.02 4.58 7.09
N LEU A 45 -1.20 3.85 5.99
CA LEU A 45 -2.33 4.04 5.09
C LEU A 45 -3.58 3.40 5.67
N GLN A 46 -4.75 3.89 5.23
CA GLN A 46 -6.03 3.30 5.59
C GLN A 46 -6.21 1.97 4.84
N PRO A 47 -6.72 0.91 5.48
CA PRO A 47 -7.14 -0.30 4.79
C PRO A 47 -8.26 -0.02 3.77
N GLU A 48 -8.41 -0.89 2.78
CA GLU A 48 -9.51 -0.86 1.81
C GLU A 48 -9.73 0.52 1.16
N THR A 49 -8.64 1.22 0.85
CA THR A 49 -8.67 2.58 0.34
C THR A 49 -7.87 2.67 -0.95
N GLN A 50 -8.48 3.27 -1.98
CA GLN A 50 -7.82 3.58 -3.24
C GLN A 50 -6.89 4.78 -3.05
N TYR A 51 -5.60 4.59 -3.29
CA TYR A 51 -4.61 5.67 -3.30
C TYR A 51 -4.05 5.88 -4.70
N SER A 52 -3.73 7.13 -5.02
CA SER A 52 -2.97 7.51 -6.21
C SER A 52 -1.68 8.19 -5.77
N PHE A 53 -0.55 7.69 -6.25
CA PHE A 53 0.79 8.17 -5.93
C PHE A 53 1.43 8.77 -7.18
N LEU A 54 1.85 10.04 -7.10
CA LEU A 54 2.59 10.74 -8.13
C LEU A 54 4.05 10.87 -7.70
N LEU A 55 4.96 10.19 -8.39
CA LEU A 55 6.40 10.40 -8.27
C LEU A 55 6.83 11.54 -9.22
N THR A 56 7.48 12.57 -8.69
CA THR A 56 8.03 13.69 -9.48
C THR A 56 9.42 14.08 -9.01
N ASN A 57 10.27 14.62 -9.88
CA ASN A 57 11.62 15.10 -9.50
C ASN A 57 11.82 16.62 -9.57
N ARG A 58 10.81 17.34 -10.03
CA ARG A 58 10.76 18.80 -10.04
C ARG A 58 9.36 19.21 -9.59
N GLY A 59 9.22 20.39 -8.99
CA GLY A 59 7.90 20.96 -8.74
C GLY A 59 7.09 21.18 -10.04
N ASN A 60 6.07 22.03 -10.00
CA ASN A 60 5.13 22.30 -11.11
C ASN A 60 5.71 22.94 -12.40
N SER A 61 7.01 22.82 -12.67
CA SER A 61 7.67 23.37 -13.87
C SER A 61 7.82 22.29 -14.96
N ALA A 62 7.39 22.64 -16.19
CA ALA A 62 7.30 21.73 -17.33
C ALA A 62 8.64 21.02 -17.66
N GLY A 63 8.60 19.70 -17.82
CA GLY A 63 9.68 18.88 -18.36
C GLY A 63 10.42 17.94 -17.40
N GLY A 64 9.97 17.79 -16.15
CA GLY A 64 10.49 16.79 -15.19
C GLY A 64 9.83 15.40 -15.32
N LEU A 65 10.45 14.38 -14.73
CA LEU A 65 9.86 13.05 -14.57
C LEU A 65 8.56 13.18 -13.77
N GLN A 66 7.46 12.66 -14.32
CA GLN A 66 6.18 12.54 -13.62
C GLN A 66 5.60 11.16 -13.92
N HIS A 67 5.38 10.35 -12.89
CA HIS A 67 4.76 9.04 -13.04
C HIS A 67 3.71 8.83 -11.96
N ARG A 68 2.49 8.49 -12.38
CA ARG A 68 1.35 8.28 -11.48
C ARG A 68 0.92 6.82 -11.52
N VAL A 69 0.83 6.21 -10.34
CA VAL A 69 0.29 4.86 -10.15
C VAL A 69 -0.84 4.90 -9.14
N SER A 70 -1.78 3.97 -9.27
CA SER A 70 -2.89 3.83 -8.32
C SER A 70 -2.98 2.39 -7.84
N THR A 71 -3.29 2.21 -6.57
CA THR A 71 -3.47 0.89 -5.96
C THR A 71 -4.47 0.99 -4.82
N MET A 72 -5.12 -0.14 -4.54
CA MET A 72 -5.97 -0.29 -3.37
C MET A 72 -5.18 -0.99 -2.26
N THR A 73 -5.27 -0.46 -1.04
CA THR A 73 -4.67 -1.10 0.13
C THR A 73 -5.47 -2.33 0.54
N ALA A 74 -4.79 -3.30 1.16
CA ALA A 74 -5.42 -4.53 1.62
C ALA A 74 -6.57 -4.23 2.62
N PRO A 75 -7.63 -5.06 2.64
CA PRO A 75 -8.71 -4.92 3.61
C PRO A 75 -8.23 -5.24 5.04
N ASP A 76 -9.04 -4.85 6.02
CA ASP A 76 -8.77 -5.14 7.44
C ASP A 76 -9.31 -6.53 7.79
N ILE A 77 -8.51 -7.58 7.54
CA ILE A 77 -9.01 -8.97 7.45
C ILE A 77 -9.26 -9.63 8.83
N LEU A 78 -8.60 -9.20 9.91
CA LEU A 78 -8.61 -9.96 11.17
C LEU A 78 -8.62 -9.08 12.42
N ARG A 79 -9.76 -8.45 12.72
CA ARG A 79 -9.92 -7.76 14.02
C ARG A 79 -10.10 -8.74 15.19
N THR A 80 -10.56 -9.95 14.94
CA THR A 80 -10.85 -10.96 15.95
C THR A 80 -10.40 -12.35 15.50
N LYS A 81 -10.09 -13.22 16.47
CA LYS A 81 -9.78 -14.63 16.20
C LYS A 81 -11.06 -15.40 15.82
N PRO A 82 -10.98 -16.44 14.98
CA PRO A 82 -12.05 -17.40 14.82
C PRO A 82 -12.51 -17.97 16.17
N TYR A 83 -13.80 -18.25 16.31
CA TYR A 83 -14.33 -18.90 17.52
C TYR A 83 -14.77 -20.32 17.26
N LEU A 84 -14.58 -21.17 18.25
CA LEU A 84 -14.95 -22.58 18.18
C LEU A 84 -16.47 -22.70 18.24
N ILE A 85 -17.05 -23.41 17.28
CA ILE A 85 -18.46 -23.78 17.33
C ILE A 85 -18.54 -25.22 17.84
N GLY A 86 -18.96 -25.39 19.10
CA GLY A 86 -19.26 -26.69 19.68
C GLY A 86 -18.06 -27.43 20.28
N LYS A 87 -18.23 -28.73 20.51
CA LYS A 87 -17.20 -29.63 21.06
C LYS A 87 -16.49 -30.36 19.91
N THR A 88 -15.25 -30.77 20.15
CA THR A 88 -14.50 -31.63 19.23
C THR A 88 -15.27 -32.91 18.94
N SER A 89 -15.38 -33.25 17.65
CA SER A 89 -16.02 -34.49 17.19
C SER A 89 -15.20 -35.70 17.62
N SER A 90 -15.82 -36.88 17.66
CA SER A 90 -15.17 -38.13 18.11
C SER A 90 -14.01 -38.58 17.22
N ASP A 91 -13.94 -38.09 16.00
CA ASP A 91 -12.84 -38.28 15.05
C ASP A 91 -11.73 -37.21 15.15
N GLY A 92 -11.84 -36.29 16.11
CA GLY A 92 -10.88 -35.21 16.34
C GLY A 92 -11.13 -33.94 15.52
N MET A 93 -12.20 -33.86 14.73
CA MET A 93 -12.52 -32.64 13.98
C MET A 93 -13.09 -31.52 14.85
N VAL A 94 -12.77 -30.27 14.49
CA VAL A 94 -13.26 -29.05 15.15
C VAL A 94 -13.87 -28.12 14.12
N THR A 95 -15.07 -27.63 14.40
CA THR A 95 -15.72 -26.58 13.60
C THR A 95 -15.41 -25.21 14.19
N VAL A 96 -15.02 -24.27 13.34
CA VAL A 96 -14.76 -22.88 13.74
C VAL A 96 -15.58 -21.93 12.87
N GLU A 97 -16.02 -20.83 13.46
CA GLU A 97 -16.59 -19.70 12.73
C GLU A 97 -15.51 -18.68 12.45
N LEU A 98 -15.36 -18.33 11.18
CA LEU A 98 -14.46 -17.25 10.77
C LEU A 98 -15.15 -15.89 10.97
N PRO A 99 -14.44 -14.85 11.41
CA PRO A 99 -14.98 -13.50 11.45
C PRO A 99 -15.47 -13.06 10.07
N ALA A 100 -16.57 -12.29 10.04
CA ALA A 100 -17.05 -11.68 8.82
C ALA A 100 -15.97 -10.75 8.23
N VAL A 101 -15.71 -10.90 6.93
CA VAL A 101 -14.83 -10.01 6.15
C VAL A 101 -15.67 -8.94 5.45
N GLN A 102 -15.11 -7.73 5.35
CA GLN A 102 -15.79 -6.57 4.74
C GLN A 102 -15.97 -6.73 3.22
N THR A 103 -15.07 -7.45 2.56
CA THR A 103 -15.10 -7.71 1.12
C THR A 103 -14.68 -9.15 0.81
N ALA A 104 -15.26 -9.72 -0.26
CA ALA A 104 -14.89 -11.02 -0.82
C ALA A 104 -13.97 -10.89 -2.04
N GLU A 105 -13.55 -9.67 -2.39
CA GLU A 105 -12.62 -9.46 -3.49
C GLU A 105 -11.26 -10.12 -3.22
N LYS A 106 -10.67 -10.70 -4.26
CA LYS A 106 -9.33 -11.28 -4.17
C LYS A 106 -8.30 -10.15 -4.10
N VAL A 107 -7.42 -10.22 -3.09
CA VAL A 107 -6.20 -9.41 -3.06
C VAL A 107 -5.30 -9.90 -4.21
N LYS A 108 -4.93 -8.99 -5.13
CA LYS A 108 -4.06 -9.27 -6.29
C LYS A 108 -2.59 -9.09 -5.95
#